data_AF-A0A087UXQ5-F1
#
_entry.id   AF-A0A087UXQ5-F1
#
_cell.length_a   1.000
_cell.length_b   1.000
_cell.length_c   1.000
_cell.angle_alpha   90.00
_cell.angle_beta   90.00
_cell.angle_gamma   90.00
#
_symmetry.space_group_name_H-M   'P 1'
#
loop_
_entity.id
_entity.type
_entity.pdbx_description
1 polymer ?
#
loop_
_entity_poly.entity_id
_entity_poly.type
_entity_poly.pdbx_seq_one_letter_code
_entity_poly.pdbx_strand_id
1 'polypeptide(L)'
;MSVKMPVCVSCGSFCPSIYKQFGPEIIKLTTCVKCGAVADKYVETEWSIIIIDMLLLRREAIRHVLFNLDFQAAWKLIILFILCDAYVKTSSSHKSTVKETLKHEKYINELELNFYLMCAKSFLEYFIFASLVVVVLYHSQVQNIERFSSKYLFHSIILASYGKLFMLPVLVWSR
;
A
#
# COMPACT_ATOMS: atom_id res chain seq x y z
N MET A 1 12.61 -14.85 19.98
CA MET A 1 12.14 -13.70 19.18
C MET A 1 13.23 -13.38 18.15
N SER A 2 12.97 -13.56 16.86
CA SER A 2 13.93 -13.14 15.83
C SER A 2 14.02 -11.61 15.89
N VAL A 3 15.18 -11.09 16.29
CA VAL A 3 15.42 -9.65 16.37
C VAL A 3 15.48 -9.13 14.93
N LYS A 4 14.36 -8.59 14.44
CA LYS A 4 14.30 -7.88 13.16
C LYS A 4 15.23 -6.68 13.28
N MET A 5 16.29 -6.64 12.49
CA MET A 5 17.20 -5.49 12.45
C MET A 5 16.50 -4.35 11.71
N PRO A 6 16.16 -3.23 12.38
CA PRO A 6 15.51 -2.12 11.72
C PRO A 6 16.47 -1.39 10.77
N VAL A 7 15.90 -0.59 9.89
CA VAL A 7 16.60 0.12 8.82
C VAL A 7 16.36 1.63 8.99
N CYS A 8 17.39 2.44 8.76
CA CYS A 8 17.23 3.89 8.76
C CYS A 8 16.31 4.34 7.62
N VAL A 9 15.29 5.13 7.94
CA VAL A 9 14.31 5.61 6.94
C VAL A 9 14.93 6.56 5.93
N SER A 10 15.93 7.37 6.33
CA SER A 10 16.57 8.35 5.44
C SER A 10 17.64 7.74 4.52
N CYS A 11 18.54 6.89 5.03
CA CYS A 11 19.66 6.36 4.23
C CYS A 11 19.56 4.86 3.88
N GLY A 12 18.65 4.10 4.51
CA GLY A 12 18.48 2.67 4.22
C GLY A 12 19.53 1.75 4.83
N SER A 13 20.44 2.23 5.68
CA SER A 13 21.38 1.35 6.38
C SER A 13 20.73 0.64 7.56
N PHE A 14 21.14 -0.60 7.84
CA PHE A 14 20.76 -1.29 9.06
C PHE A 14 21.14 -0.50 10.30
N CYS A 15 20.26 -0.49 11.29
CA CYS A 15 20.46 0.15 12.57
C CYS A 15 20.23 -0.88 13.67
N PRO A 16 21.08 -0.92 14.73
CA PRO A 16 20.89 -1.88 15.82
C PRO A 16 19.63 -1.59 16.64
N SER A 17 19.25 -0.31 16.75
CA SER A 17 18.02 0.14 17.39
C SER A 17 17.65 1.50 16.79
N ILE A 18 16.34 1.71 16.58
CA ILE A 18 15.76 2.98 16.08
C ILE A 18 15.23 3.88 17.21
N TYR A 19 15.02 3.31 18.40
CA TYR A 19 14.67 4.04 19.62
C TYR A 19 15.21 3.33 20.86
N LYS A 20 15.48 4.11 21.91
CA LYS A 20 15.77 3.62 23.26
C LYS A 20 14.56 3.91 24.14
N GLN A 21 14.13 2.90 24.89
CA GLN A 21 13.02 3.05 25.83
C GLN A 21 13.58 3.31 27.23
N PHE A 22 13.15 4.42 27.84
CA PHE A 22 13.49 4.85 29.19
C PHE A 22 12.25 4.73 30.09
N GLY A 23 12.03 3.55 30.65
CA GLY A 23 10.81 3.27 31.42
C GLY A 23 9.60 2.94 30.53
N PRO A 24 8.37 2.90 31.08
CA PRO A 24 7.22 2.38 30.36
C PRO A 24 6.77 3.27 29.20
N GLU A 25 6.84 4.60 29.33
CA GLU A 25 6.22 5.54 28.38
C GLU A 25 7.20 6.41 27.58
N ILE A 26 8.44 6.57 28.06
CA ILE A 26 9.39 7.48 27.43
C ILE A 26 10.23 6.70 26.44
N ILE A 27 10.06 7.00 25.16
CA ILE A 27 10.99 6.57 24.11
C ILE A 27 11.84 7.75 23.67
N LYS A 28 13.06 7.47 23.24
CA LYS A 28 13.97 8.44 22.65
C LYS A 28 14.51 7.87 21.36
N LEU A 29 14.24 8.55 20.25
CA LEU A 29 14.74 8.15 18.94
C LEU A 29 16.28 8.18 18.90
N THR A 30 16.87 7.21 18.21
CA THR A 30 18.32 7.13 18.00
C THR A 30 18.70 7.80 16.68
N THR A 31 19.95 8.25 16.59
CA THR A 31 20.52 8.77 15.35
C THR A 31 21.25 7.67 14.59
N CYS A 32 21.12 7.65 13.27
CA CYS A 32 21.83 6.73 12.40
C CYS A 32 23.32 7.09 12.37
N VAL A 33 24.19 6.10 12.63
CA VAL A 33 25.66 6.29 12.60
C VAL A 33 26.17 6.65 11.20
N LYS A 34 25.49 6.19 10.15
CA LYS A 34 25.93 6.37 8.77
C LYS A 34 25.61 7.76 8.20
N CYS A 35 24.42 8.28 8.45
CA CYS A 35 23.98 9.58 7.89
C CYS A 35 23.78 10.69 8.92
N GLY A 36 23.88 10.41 10.22
CA GLY A 36 23.68 11.37 11.30
C GLY A 36 22.22 11.80 11.54
N ALA A 37 21.30 11.49 10.63
CA ALA A 37 19.87 11.79 10.79
C ALA A 37 19.21 10.89 11.85
N VAL A 38 18.03 11.29 12.34
CA VAL A 38 17.18 10.43 13.18
C VAL A 38 16.86 9.14 12.42
N ALA A 39 17.10 7.99 13.06
CA ALA A 39 17.06 6.69 12.40
C ALA A 39 15.66 6.36 11.85
N ASP A 40 14.62 6.65 12.64
CA ASP A 40 13.23 6.54 12.21
C ASP A 40 12.36 7.54 12.98
N LYS A 41 11.98 8.64 12.32
CA LYS A 41 11.09 9.67 12.89
C LYS A 41 9.63 9.21 13.00
N TYR A 42 9.23 8.19 12.25
CA TYR A 42 7.83 7.79 12.15
C TYR A 42 7.37 6.94 13.34
N VAL A 43 8.30 6.48 14.20
CA VAL A 43 7.98 5.75 15.44
C VAL A 43 7.08 6.56 16.38
N GLU A 44 7.30 7.88 16.46
CA GLU A 44 6.50 8.80 17.28
C GLU A 44 5.40 9.50 16.48
N THR A 45 5.30 9.22 15.17
CA THR A 45 4.38 9.93 14.28
C THR A 45 3.04 9.21 14.20
N GLU A 46 1.96 9.99 14.25
CA GLU A 46 0.60 9.48 14.07
C GLU A 46 0.39 8.81 12.70
N TRP A 47 -0.43 7.76 12.68
CA TRP A 47 -0.70 6.96 11.47
C TRP A 47 -1.22 7.76 10.28
N SER A 48 -2.04 8.80 10.54
CA SER A 48 -2.59 9.66 9.49
C SER A 48 -1.49 10.37 8.69
N ILE A 49 -0.45 10.87 9.36
CA ILE A 49 0.68 11.56 8.73
C ILE A 49 1.53 10.56 7.96
N ILE A 50 1.77 9.36 8.51
CA ILE A 50 2.49 8.29 7.81
C ILE A 50 1.77 7.96 6.50
N ILE A 51 0.44 7.82 6.53
CA ILE A 51 -0.36 7.55 5.33
C ILE A 51 -0.24 8.69 4.32
N ILE A 52 -0.26 9.96 4.74
CA ILE A 52 -0.08 11.12 3.84
C ILE A 52 1.32 11.13 3.21
N ASP A 53 2.37 10.86 3.98
CA ASP A 53 3.72 10.82 3.42
C ASP A 53 3.93 9.61 2.49
N MET A 54 3.33 8.47 2.81
CA MET A 54 3.21 7.38 1.85
C MET A 54 2.42 7.82 0.62
N LEU A 55 1.38 8.65 0.82
CA LEU A 55 0.59 9.17 -0.29
C LEU A 55 1.46 9.99 -1.26
N LEU A 56 2.37 10.76 -0.68
CA LEU A 56 3.33 11.59 -1.42
C LEU A 56 4.55 10.80 -1.92
N LEU A 57 4.52 9.45 -1.87
CA LEU A 57 5.62 8.56 -2.26
C LEU A 57 6.96 8.92 -1.59
N ARG A 58 6.90 9.43 -0.35
CA ARG A 58 8.09 9.74 0.44
C ARG A 58 8.81 8.44 0.76
N ARG A 59 10.05 8.31 0.27
CA ARG A 59 10.90 7.11 0.48
C ARG A 59 11.04 6.73 1.96
N GLU A 60 11.07 7.72 2.85
CA GLU A 60 11.23 7.51 4.29
C GLU A 60 10.02 6.77 4.88
N ALA A 61 8.79 7.19 4.56
CA ALA A 61 7.57 6.54 5.02
C ALA A 61 7.42 5.12 4.45
N ILE A 62 7.78 4.92 3.17
CA ILE A 62 7.77 3.58 2.55
C ILE A 62 8.74 2.65 3.28
N ARG A 63 9.95 3.10 3.61
CA ARG A 63 10.94 2.29 4.35
C ARG A 63 10.48 1.97 5.77
N HIS A 64 9.87 2.95 6.46
CA HIS A 64 9.29 2.73 7.78
C HIS A 64 8.27 1.59 7.74
N VAL A 65 7.26 1.69 6.86
CA VAL A 65 6.18 0.70 6.77
C VAL A 65 6.67 -0.67 6.28
N LEU A 66 7.65 -0.69 5.38
CA LEU A 66 8.14 -1.95 4.81
C LEU A 66 9.09 -2.70 5.75
N PHE A 67 10.02 -2.00 6.41
CA PHE A 67 11.12 -2.62 7.15
C PHE A 67 10.98 -2.52 8.66
N ASN A 68 10.50 -1.39 9.19
CA ASN A 68 10.49 -1.14 10.63
C ASN A 68 9.14 -1.46 11.28
N LEU A 69 8.08 -1.46 10.48
CA LEU A 69 6.73 -1.78 10.92
C LEU A 69 6.35 -3.23 10.58
N ASP A 70 5.51 -3.85 11.40
CA ASP A 70 4.80 -5.07 11.04
C ASP A 70 3.45 -4.71 10.41
N PHE A 71 3.40 -4.79 9.09
CA PHE A 71 2.28 -4.34 8.28
C PHE A 71 1.09 -5.32 8.32
N GLN A 72 0.43 -5.46 9.48
CA GLN A 72 -0.71 -6.37 9.68
C GLN A 72 -1.96 -5.95 8.88
N ALA A 73 -2.06 -4.68 8.50
CA ALA A 73 -3.19 -4.13 7.76
C ALA A 73 -3.09 -4.33 6.22
N ALA A 74 -2.07 -5.04 5.74
CA ALA A 74 -1.82 -5.24 4.30
C ALA A 74 -3.06 -5.76 3.55
N TRP A 75 -3.72 -6.77 4.10
CA TRP A 75 -4.90 -7.39 3.47
C TRP A 75 -6.11 -6.45 3.44
N LYS A 76 -6.26 -5.57 4.42
CA LYS A 76 -7.33 -4.54 4.44
C LYS A 76 -7.13 -3.56 3.29
N LEU A 77 -5.88 -3.18 3.01
CA LEU A 77 -5.57 -2.32 1.86
C LEU A 77 -5.84 -3.00 0.52
N ILE A 78 -5.60 -4.30 0.40
CA ILE A 78 -5.95 -5.05 -0.82
C ILE A 78 -7.45 -4.93 -1.10
N ILE A 79 -8.29 -5.18 -0.09
CA ILE A 79 -9.74 -5.05 -0.22
C ILE A 79 -10.11 -3.61 -0.60
N LEU A 80 -9.53 -2.62 0.07
CA LEU A 80 -9.77 -1.21 -0.22
C LEU A 80 -9.41 -0.86 -1.66
N PHE A 81 -8.25 -1.29 -2.16
CA PHE A 81 -7.81 -1.02 -3.54
C PHE A 81 -8.75 -1.66 -4.57
N ILE A 82 -9.21 -2.88 -4.34
CA ILE A 82 -10.17 -3.56 -5.22
C ILE A 82 -11.49 -2.78 -5.24
N LEU A 83 -12.01 -2.39 -4.08
CA LEU A 83 -13.25 -1.62 -3.99
C LEU A 83 -13.13 -0.25 -4.66
N CYS A 84 -12.01 0.46 -4.45
CA CYS A 84 -11.77 1.77 -5.08
C CYS A 84 -11.74 1.65 -6.60
N ASP A 85 -10.99 0.67 -7.12
CA ASP A 85 -10.83 0.45 -8.56
C ASP A 85 -12.15 0.02 -9.22
N ALA A 86 -12.88 -0.90 -8.58
CA ALA A 86 -14.21 -1.32 -9.02
C ALA A 86 -15.22 -0.17 -9.01
N TYR A 87 -15.17 0.68 -7.98
CA TYR A 87 -16.02 1.86 -7.87
C TYR A 87 -15.74 2.86 -9.01
N VAL A 88 -14.47 3.16 -9.29
CA VAL A 88 -14.07 4.05 -10.40
C VAL A 88 -14.60 3.53 -11.73
N LYS A 89 -14.42 2.23 -12.01
CA LYS A 89 -14.88 1.57 -13.23
C LYS A 89 -16.41 1.61 -13.35
N THR A 90 -17.11 1.32 -12.25
CA THR A 90 -18.59 1.33 -12.21
C THR A 90 -19.14 2.74 -12.41
N SER A 91 -18.59 3.75 -11.72
CA SER A 91 -18.97 5.16 -11.86
C SER A 91 -18.77 5.68 -13.29
N SER A 92 -17.66 5.28 -13.92
CA SER A 92 -17.37 5.65 -15.31
C SER A 92 -18.33 4.98 -16.30
N SER A 93 -18.72 3.71 -16.05
CA SER A 93 -19.70 3.00 -16.86
C SER A 93 -21.12 3.57 -16.71
N HIS A 94 -21.46 4.09 -15.52
CA HIS A 94 -22.76 4.68 -15.23
C HIS A 94 -23.03 5.93 -16.08
N LYS A 95 -22.01 6.76 -16.31
CA LYS A 95 -22.11 7.94 -17.19
C LYS A 95 -22.50 7.58 -18.64
N SER A 96 -22.20 6.37 -19.11
CA SER A 96 -22.54 5.90 -20.45
C SER A 96 -23.96 5.34 -20.58
N THR A 97 -24.53 4.82 -19.48
CA THR A 97 -25.84 4.10 -19.50
C THR A 97 -27.04 4.98 -19.13
N VAL A 98 -26.83 6.14 -18.50
CA VAL A 98 -27.92 7.07 -18.10
C VAL A 98 -28.73 7.66 -19.28
N LYS A 99 -28.29 7.46 -20.53
CA LYS A 99 -29.09 7.88 -21.70
C LYS A 99 -30.31 7.02 -21.99
N GLU A 100 -30.42 5.79 -21.47
CA GLU A 100 -31.57 4.94 -21.78
C GLU A 100 -32.15 4.22 -20.55
N THR A 101 -33.38 4.64 -20.23
CA THR A 101 -34.52 3.86 -19.74
C THR A 101 -34.73 3.62 -18.24
N LEU A 102 -35.89 4.16 -17.83
CA LEU A 102 -36.66 3.93 -16.62
C LEU A 102 -37.16 2.46 -16.54
N LYS A 103 -36.59 1.65 -15.66
CA LYS A 103 -37.26 0.50 -15.01
C LYS A 103 -36.57 0.19 -13.67
N HIS A 104 -37.07 0.83 -12.63
CA HIS A 104 -36.37 1.06 -11.36
C HIS A 104 -36.03 -0.20 -10.55
N GLU A 105 -36.72 -1.33 -10.74
CA GLU A 105 -36.48 -2.58 -9.98
C GLU A 105 -35.51 -3.54 -10.66
N LYS A 106 -35.57 -3.69 -11.99
CA LYS A 106 -34.58 -4.47 -12.76
C LYS A 106 -33.20 -3.80 -12.77
N TYR A 107 -33.21 -2.47 -12.65
CA TYR A 107 -32.03 -1.62 -12.65
C TYR A 107 -31.12 -1.80 -11.42
N ILE A 108 -31.68 -1.98 -10.22
CA ILE A 108 -30.87 -2.11 -8.99
C ILE A 108 -30.08 -3.44 -9.02
N ASN A 109 -30.74 -4.55 -9.37
CA ASN A 109 -30.08 -5.85 -9.46
C ASN A 109 -29.01 -5.91 -10.57
N GLU A 110 -29.26 -5.26 -11.72
CA GLU A 110 -28.26 -5.17 -12.79
C GLU A 110 -27.08 -4.26 -12.42
N LEU A 111 -27.31 -3.21 -11.63
CA LEU A 111 -26.25 -2.33 -11.12
C LEU A 111 -25.36 -3.02 -10.08
N GLU A 112 -25.96 -3.77 -9.15
CA GLU A 112 -25.26 -4.54 -8.13
C GLU A 112 -24.42 -5.66 -8.76
N LEU A 113 -25.00 -6.43 -9.70
CA LEU A 113 -24.27 -7.46 -10.44
C LEU A 113 -23.10 -6.86 -11.23
N ASN A 114 -23.32 -5.74 -11.91
CA ASN A 114 -22.25 -5.03 -12.62
C ASN A 114 -21.12 -4.60 -11.68
N PHE A 115 -21.44 -4.10 -10.47
CA PHE A 115 -20.44 -3.76 -9.47
C PHE A 115 -19.62 -4.99 -9.03
N TYR A 116 -20.26 -6.14 -8.78
CA TYR A 116 -19.55 -7.38 -8.43
C TYR A 116 -18.67 -7.88 -9.57
N LEU A 117 -19.13 -7.80 -10.81
CA LEU A 117 -18.32 -8.14 -11.99
C LEU A 117 -17.10 -7.21 -12.13
N MET A 118 -17.26 -5.91 -11.85
CA MET A 118 -16.14 -4.97 -11.83
C MET A 118 -15.16 -5.26 -10.70
N CYS A 119 -15.64 -5.70 -9.52
CA CYS A 119 -14.78 -6.18 -8.44
C CYS A 119 -13.97 -7.41 -8.87
N ALA A 120 -14.62 -8.41 -9.47
CA ALA A 120 -13.97 -9.62 -9.95
C ALA A 120 -12.92 -9.32 -11.03
N LYS A 121 -13.25 -8.46 -12.00
CA LYS A 121 -12.32 -7.99 -13.03
C LYS A 121 -11.11 -7.28 -12.41
N SER A 122 -11.34 -6.38 -11.46
CA SER A 122 -10.26 -5.64 -10.78
C SER A 122 -9.35 -6.59 -9.99
N PHE A 123 -9.93 -7.56 -9.27
CA PHE A 123 -9.16 -8.61 -8.60
C PHE A 123 -8.28 -9.40 -9.57
N LEU A 124 -8.82 -9.80 -10.73
CA LEU A 124 -8.08 -10.55 -11.73
C LEU A 124 -6.93 -9.74 -12.34
N GLU A 125 -7.13 -8.45 -12.63
CA GLU A 125 -6.06 -7.54 -13.07
C GLU A 125 -4.93 -7.46 -12.04
N TYR A 126 -5.26 -7.31 -10.75
CA TYR A 126 -4.28 -7.29 -9.66
C TYR A 126 -3.55 -8.62 -9.50
N PHE A 127 -4.27 -9.73 -9.63
CA PHE A 127 -3.68 -11.07 -9.54
C PHE A 127 -2.68 -11.32 -10.68
N ILE A 128 -3.05 -10.95 -11.91
CA ILE A 128 -2.15 -11.04 -13.07
C ILE A 128 -0.93 -10.13 -12.86
N PHE A 129 -1.12 -8.88 -12.45
CA PHE A 129 0.00 -7.98 -12.17
C PHE A 129 0.95 -8.51 -11.09
N ALA A 130 0.42 -8.95 -9.95
CA ALA A 130 1.23 -9.47 -8.85
C ALA A 130 1.99 -10.74 -9.26
N SER A 131 1.34 -11.66 -9.98
CA SER A 131 1.98 -12.88 -10.48
C SER A 131 3.10 -12.58 -11.47
N LEU A 132 2.89 -11.65 -12.41
CA LEU A 132 3.93 -11.20 -13.34
C LEU A 132 5.13 -10.59 -12.60
N VAL A 133 4.90 -9.72 -11.62
CA VAL A 133 5.98 -9.13 -10.81
C VAL A 133 6.76 -10.22 -10.06
N VAL A 134 6.07 -11.18 -9.44
CA VAL A 134 6.73 -12.30 -8.74
C VAL A 134 7.55 -13.16 -9.71
N VAL A 135 7.03 -13.45 -10.90
CA VAL A 135 7.76 -14.23 -11.93
C VAL A 135 9.01 -13.48 -12.40
N VAL A 136 8.90 -12.18 -12.70
CA VAL A 136 10.03 -11.34 -13.10
C VAL A 136 11.08 -11.28 -11.99
N LEU A 137 10.67 -11.09 -10.74
CA LEU A 137 11.58 -11.06 -9.59
C LEU A 137 12.24 -12.41 -9.37
N TYR A 138 11.51 -13.52 -9.51
CA TYR A 138 12.08 -14.86 -9.41
C TYR A 138 13.15 -15.09 -10.48
N HIS A 139 12.85 -14.75 -11.74
CA HIS A 139 13.82 -14.88 -12.83
C HIS A 139 15.04 -13.95 -12.64
N SER A 140 14.82 -12.74 -12.15
CA SER A 140 15.89 -11.77 -11.83
C SER A 140 16.78 -12.24 -10.68
N GLN A 141 16.22 -12.89 -9.66
CA GLN A 141 16.97 -13.47 -8.54
C GLN A 141 17.81 -14.68 -8.96
N VAL A 142 17.37 -15.46 -9.96
CA VAL A 142 18.18 -16.54 -10.56
C VAL A 142 19.42 -15.96 -11.26
N GLN A 143 19.37 -14.70 -11.72
CA GLN A 143 20.44 -14.04 -12.48
C GLN A 143 21.39 -13.15 -11.62
N ASN A 144 21.61 -13.48 -10.34
CA ASN A 144 22.57 -12.82 -9.42
C ASN A 144 22.12 -11.53 -8.71
N ILE A 145 20.82 -11.28 -8.53
CA ILE A 145 20.34 -10.22 -7.62
C ILE A 145 20.02 -10.84 -6.24
N GLU A 146 20.46 -10.18 -5.16
CA GLU A 146 20.29 -10.66 -3.78
C GLU A 146 18.87 -11.19 -3.51
N ARG A 147 18.78 -12.31 -2.77
CA ARG A 147 17.51 -12.93 -2.42
C ARG A 147 16.75 -12.07 -1.42
N PHE A 148 15.71 -11.40 -1.89
CA PHE A 148 14.76 -10.70 -1.04
C PHE A 148 13.75 -11.69 -0.43
N SER A 149 13.43 -11.51 0.85
CA SER A 149 12.41 -12.33 1.51
C SER A 149 11.02 -12.06 0.91
N SER A 150 10.31 -13.14 0.59
CA SER A 150 8.99 -13.13 -0.08
C SER A 150 7.96 -12.23 0.63
N LYS A 151 8.05 -12.13 1.97
CA LYS A 151 7.16 -11.27 2.77
C LYS A 151 7.32 -9.78 2.43
N TYR A 152 8.56 -9.30 2.31
CA TYR A 152 8.81 -7.89 1.96
C TYR A 152 8.44 -7.60 0.51
N LEU A 153 8.64 -8.56 -0.41
CA LEU A 153 8.20 -8.41 -1.79
C LEU A 153 6.68 -8.25 -1.89
N PHE A 154 5.93 -9.10 -1.19
CA PHE A 154 4.46 -8.99 -1.12
C PHE A 154 4.01 -7.63 -0.58
N HIS A 155 4.56 -7.19 0.56
CA HIS A 155 4.25 -5.86 1.10
C HIS A 155 4.63 -4.74 0.13
N SER A 156 5.76 -4.84 -0.55
CA SER A 156 6.20 -3.84 -1.54
C SER A 156 5.25 -3.72 -2.72
N ILE A 157 4.71 -4.84 -3.23
CA ILE A 157 3.72 -4.84 -4.33
C ILE A 157 2.43 -4.14 -3.91
N ILE A 158 1.96 -4.39 -2.68
CA ILE A 158 0.79 -3.71 -2.12
C ILE A 158 1.06 -2.21 -2.00
N LEU A 159 2.22 -1.85 -1.43
CA LEU A 159 2.61 -0.44 -1.28
C LEU A 159 2.85 0.25 -2.62
N ALA A 160 3.22 -0.46 -3.69
CA ALA A 160 3.31 0.12 -5.03
C ALA A 160 1.93 0.49 -5.61
N SER A 161 0.88 -0.21 -5.17
CA SER A 161 -0.50 0.01 -5.64
C SER A 161 -1.24 1.15 -4.92
N TYR A 162 -0.56 1.79 -3.96
CA TYR A 162 -1.07 2.88 -3.13
C TYR A 162 -1.68 4.04 -3.96
N GLY A 163 -1.10 4.39 -5.11
CA GLY A 163 -1.54 5.51 -5.95
C GLY A 163 -3.00 5.43 -6.40
N LYS A 164 -3.62 4.25 -6.40
CA LYS A 164 -5.06 4.12 -6.68
C LYS A 164 -5.94 4.83 -5.66
N LEU A 165 -5.47 5.05 -4.43
CA LEU A 165 -6.20 5.82 -3.43
C LEU A 165 -6.34 7.31 -3.80
N PHE A 166 -5.42 7.88 -4.58
CA PHE A 166 -5.57 9.26 -5.08
C PHE A 166 -6.81 9.42 -5.97
N MET A 167 -7.28 8.34 -6.61
CA MET A 167 -8.47 8.39 -7.45
C MET A 167 -9.74 8.68 -6.64
N LEU A 168 -9.75 8.40 -5.33
CA LEU A 168 -10.90 8.69 -4.47
C LEU A 168 -11.15 10.20 -4.30
N PRO A 169 -10.20 11.02 -3.82
CA PRO A 169 -10.36 12.48 -3.82
C PRO A 169 -10.67 13.06 -5.21
N VAL A 170 -10.00 12.57 -6.26
CA VAL A 170 -10.24 13.04 -7.63
C VAL A 170 -11.68 12.77 -8.06
N LEU A 171 -12.23 11.59 -7.75
CA LEU A 171 -13.62 11.27 -8.03
C LEU A 171 -14.60 12.15 -7.25
N VAL A 172 -14.34 12.33 -5.95
CA VAL A 172 -15.18 13.17 -5.08
C VAL A 172 -15.21 14.62 -5.57
N TRP A 173 -14.05 15.15 -5.96
CA TRP A 173 -13.90 16.53 -6.45
C TRP A 173 -14.33 16.71 -7.92
N SER A 174 -14.46 15.62 -8.69
CA SER A 174 -14.91 15.68 -10.09
C SER A 174 -16.43 15.88 -10.27
N ARG A 175 -17.18 15.99 -9.16
CA ARG A 175 -18.60 16.38 -9.12
C ARG A 175 -18.72 17.83 -8.71
#